data_AF-A0A7R9GF95-F1
#
_entry.id   AF-A0A7R9GF95-F1
#
_cell.length_a   1.000
_cell.length_b   1.000
_cell.length_c   1.000
_cell.angle_alpha   90.00
_cell.angle_beta   90.00
_cell.angle_gamma   90.00
#
_symmetry.space_group_name_H-M   'P 1'
#
loop_
_entity.id
_entity.type
_entity.pdbx_description
1 polymer ?
#
loop_
_entity_poly.entity_id
_entity_poly.type
_entity_poly.pdbx_seq_one_letter_code
_entity_poly.pdbx_strand_id
1 'polypeptide(L)'
;MCTDPEEFLQSLLSDTLRAEPLIHLSTGQEAFMYQLVVEKDERLALPTVQQLFDQSFLSSSLKFKEVPPCLIIQMPRCGPSFKMYARIQPSMALDVTDALLDAPRSCHVCGALAEVECVDCYDVQEGLESTAYCRPCLNKVHSHRKRVDHESRVLIVSQEARDYFVPSRVRGYANGCVAPPTPPRVLMELFAVVCIQTSHYVAFVKAGSGAEAPWCFFDSMADRSECSEDNGYNIPEVVGCPGLHRWLSEERIHEILSVKDEKLLPEHARRLLCDAYLCFYQSHDTLMYR
;
A
#
# COMPACT_ATOMS: atom_id res chain seq x y z
N MET A 1 19.90 -4.94 -23.35
CA MET A 1 18.68 -5.62 -22.88
C MET A 1 18.23 -4.87 -21.64
N CYS A 2 17.12 -4.12 -21.71
CA CYS A 2 16.50 -3.61 -20.48
C CYS A 2 15.81 -4.81 -19.86
N THR A 3 16.43 -5.39 -18.84
CA THR A 3 15.80 -6.38 -17.97
C THR A 3 14.74 -5.67 -17.15
N ASP A 4 13.57 -6.28 -17.03
CA ASP A 4 12.51 -5.78 -16.17
C ASP A 4 12.99 -5.75 -14.71
N PRO A 5 12.65 -4.71 -13.91
CA PRO A 5 13.07 -4.59 -12.52
C PRO A 5 12.77 -5.83 -11.68
N GLU A 6 11.72 -6.57 -12.01
CA GLU A 6 11.36 -7.84 -11.39
C GLU A 6 12.43 -8.91 -11.59
N GLU A 7 12.87 -9.11 -12.83
CA GLU A 7 13.91 -10.10 -13.17
C GLU A 7 15.24 -9.73 -12.52
N PHE A 8 15.56 -8.43 -12.49
CA PHE A 8 16.74 -7.93 -11.82
C PHE A 8 16.70 -8.18 -10.31
N LEU A 9 15.59 -7.84 -9.64
CA LEU A 9 15.43 -8.06 -8.20
C LEU A 9 15.47 -9.54 -7.86
N GLN A 10 14.81 -10.38 -8.65
CA GLN A 10 14.84 -11.83 -8.45
C GLN A 10 16.27 -12.37 -8.59
N SER A 11 16.96 -12.05 -9.69
CA SER A 11 18.32 -12.55 -9.94
C SER A 11 19.34 -12.06 -8.89
N LEU A 12 19.21 -10.81 -8.46
CA LEU A 12 20.09 -10.25 -7.44
C LEU A 12 19.80 -10.85 -6.06
N LEU A 13 18.55 -10.80 -5.60
CA LEU A 13 18.19 -11.17 -4.23
C LEU A 13 18.17 -12.68 -4.03
N SER A 14 17.55 -13.43 -4.94
CA SER A 14 17.48 -14.90 -4.87
C SER A 14 18.80 -15.53 -5.26
N ASP A 15 19.24 -15.30 -6.50
CA ASP A 15 20.27 -16.17 -7.10
C ASP A 15 21.68 -15.77 -6.66
N THR A 16 21.91 -14.46 -6.51
CA THR A 16 23.24 -13.92 -6.17
C THR A 16 23.43 -13.79 -4.66
N LEU A 17 22.55 -13.05 -3.99
CA LEU A 17 22.70 -12.73 -2.56
C LEU A 17 22.12 -13.80 -1.63
N ARG A 18 21.22 -14.65 -2.13
CA ARG A 18 20.49 -15.64 -1.31
C ARG A 18 19.79 -15.00 -0.11
N ALA A 19 19.20 -13.83 -0.33
CA ALA A 19 18.44 -13.11 0.68
C ALA A 19 17.17 -13.89 1.04
N GLU A 20 16.73 -13.75 2.30
CA GLU A 20 15.42 -14.26 2.71
C GLU A 20 14.31 -13.44 2.04
N PRO A 21 13.20 -14.08 1.60
CA PRO A 21 12.04 -13.39 1.05
C PRO A 21 11.52 -12.32 2.01
N LEU A 22 11.10 -11.19 1.45
CA LEU A 22 10.59 -10.05 2.25
C LEU A 22 9.12 -10.22 2.64
N ILE A 23 8.38 -11.06 1.90
CA ILE A 23 6.94 -11.24 2.01
C ILE A 23 6.62 -12.71 2.24
N HIS A 24 5.89 -12.99 3.33
CA HIS A 24 5.38 -14.32 3.66
C HIS A 24 3.84 -14.29 3.67
N LEU A 25 3.22 -15.02 2.74
CA LEU A 25 1.76 -15.06 2.60
C LEU A 25 1.14 -16.25 3.34
N SER A 26 -0.12 -16.11 3.74
CA SER A 26 -0.92 -17.15 4.41
C SER A 26 -1.07 -18.43 3.58
N THR A 27 -0.97 -18.34 2.26
CA THR A 27 -0.96 -19.46 1.31
C THR A 27 0.32 -20.30 1.35
N GLY A 28 1.36 -19.84 2.06
CA GLY A 28 2.69 -20.45 2.07
C GLY A 28 3.61 -19.97 0.95
N GLN A 29 3.15 -19.05 0.12
CA GLN A 29 3.99 -18.40 -0.89
C GLN A 29 4.92 -17.38 -0.25
N GLU A 30 6.13 -17.29 -0.79
CA GLU A 30 7.18 -16.37 -0.37
C GLU A 30 7.65 -15.56 -1.59
N ALA A 31 7.87 -14.26 -1.41
CA ALA A 31 8.25 -13.38 -2.51
C ALA A 31 9.08 -12.18 -2.03
N PHE A 32 9.81 -11.54 -2.96
CA PHE A 32 10.46 -10.25 -2.73
C PHE A 32 9.55 -9.06 -3.03
N MET A 33 8.49 -9.28 -3.80
CA MET A 33 7.58 -8.24 -4.26
C MET A 33 6.16 -8.79 -4.40
N TYR A 34 5.18 -7.90 -4.31
CA TYR A 34 3.76 -8.20 -4.48
C TYR A 34 3.20 -7.48 -5.69
N GLN A 35 2.59 -8.23 -6.61
CA GLN A 35 1.89 -7.67 -7.75
C GLN A 35 0.43 -7.41 -7.39
N LEU A 36 -0.03 -6.18 -7.61
CA LEU A 36 -1.45 -5.85 -7.46
C LEU A 36 -2.25 -6.53 -8.56
N VAL A 37 -3.19 -7.39 -8.15
CA VAL A 37 -4.14 -8.06 -9.04
C VAL A 37 -5.53 -7.58 -8.66
N VAL A 38 -6.05 -6.64 -9.44
CA VAL A 38 -7.34 -5.99 -9.18
C VAL A 38 -8.19 -5.99 -10.45
N GLU A 39 -9.50 -5.97 -10.27
CA GLU A 39 -10.42 -5.67 -11.36
C GLU A 39 -10.66 -4.16 -11.42
N LYS A 40 -10.80 -3.62 -12.64
CA LYS A 40 -10.98 -2.18 -12.82
C LYS A 40 -12.36 -1.76 -12.29
N ASP A 41 -12.37 -0.89 -11.28
CA ASP A 41 -13.58 -0.23 -10.79
C ASP A 41 -13.74 1.12 -11.51
N GLU A 42 -14.71 1.20 -12.44
CA GLU A 42 -15.00 2.41 -13.21
C GLU A 42 -15.46 3.59 -12.34
N ARG A 43 -15.79 3.37 -11.06
CA ARG A 43 -16.14 4.44 -10.11
C ARG A 43 -14.90 5.17 -9.58
N LEU A 44 -13.71 4.55 -9.66
CA LEU A 44 -12.46 5.13 -9.18
C LEU A 44 -11.70 5.82 -10.32
N ALA A 45 -11.78 7.15 -10.37
CA ALA A 45 -11.04 7.94 -11.35
C ALA A 45 -9.56 8.13 -10.98
N LEU A 46 -9.23 8.13 -9.69
CA LEU A 46 -7.88 8.22 -9.14
C LEU A 46 -7.79 7.30 -7.91
N PRO A 47 -7.61 5.98 -8.11
CA PRO A 47 -7.43 5.07 -6.99
C PRO A 47 -6.11 5.36 -6.28
N THR A 48 -6.12 5.20 -4.96
CA THR A 48 -4.88 5.18 -4.16
C THR A 48 -4.26 3.80 -4.16
N VAL A 49 -2.95 3.70 -3.89
CA VAL A 49 -2.30 2.39 -3.73
C VAL A 49 -2.91 1.60 -2.58
N GLN A 50 -3.37 2.25 -1.50
CA GLN A 50 -4.11 1.59 -0.41
C GLN A 50 -5.38 0.88 -0.92
N GLN A 51 -6.21 1.57 -1.72
CA GLN A 51 -7.45 0.99 -2.24
C GLN A 51 -7.17 -0.21 -3.13
N LEU A 52 -6.18 -0.12 -4.03
CA LEU A 52 -5.81 -1.22 -4.91
C LEU A 52 -5.19 -2.39 -4.13
N PHE A 53 -4.40 -2.08 -3.10
CA PHE A 53 -3.83 -3.08 -2.19
C PHE A 53 -4.94 -3.85 -1.46
N ASP A 54 -5.89 -3.13 -0.86
CA ASP A 54 -7.03 -3.72 -0.16
C ASP A 54 -7.87 -4.63 -1.07
N GLN A 55 -8.19 -4.14 -2.28
CA GLN A 55 -8.93 -4.90 -3.29
C GLN A 55 -8.19 -6.18 -3.67
N SER A 56 -6.88 -6.07 -3.94
CA SER A 56 -6.03 -7.20 -4.35
C SER A 56 -5.96 -8.28 -3.26
N PHE A 57 -5.83 -7.88 -1.99
CA PHE A 57 -5.82 -8.81 -0.86
C PHE A 57 -7.18 -9.47 -0.64
N LEU A 58 -8.27 -8.71 -0.79
CA LEU A 58 -9.64 -9.22 -0.67
C LEU A 58 -9.95 -10.26 -1.77
N SER A 59 -9.72 -9.91 -3.05
CA SER A 59 -10.05 -10.76 -4.19
C SER A 59 -9.25 -12.05 -4.22
N SER A 60 -7.98 -12.00 -3.81
CA SER A 60 -7.12 -13.18 -3.75
C SER A 60 -7.20 -13.93 -2.41
N SER A 61 -8.01 -13.45 -1.45
CA SER A 61 -8.12 -14.01 -0.10
C SER A 61 -6.75 -14.22 0.58
N LEU A 62 -5.84 -13.27 0.37
CA LEU A 62 -4.48 -13.31 0.90
C LEU A 62 -4.40 -12.59 2.25
N LYS A 63 -3.44 -13.02 3.08
CA LYS A 63 -3.01 -12.31 4.29
C LYS A 63 -1.50 -12.43 4.44
N PHE A 64 -0.85 -11.44 5.03
CA PHE A 64 0.54 -11.52 5.47
C PHE A 64 0.64 -12.34 6.75
N LYS A 65 1.65 -13.21 6.86
CA LYS A 65 1.95 -13.94 8.10
C LYS A 65 2.62 -13.07 9.15
N GLU A 66 3.39 -12.08 8.71
CA GLU A 66 4.12 -11.13 9.55
C GLU A 66 4.27 -9.81 8.82
N VAL A 67 4.68 -8.76 9.53
CA VAL A 67 4.89 -7.44 8.94
C VAL A 67 6.16 -7.47 8.08
N PRO A 68 6.07 -7.25 6.76
CA PRO A 68 7.25 -7.25 5.91
C PRO A 68 8.18 -6.08 6.30
N PRO A 69 9.50 -6.27 6.39
CA PRO A 69 10.43 -5.17 6.69
C PRO A 69 10.48 -4.14 5.56
N CYS A 70 10.37 -4.61 4.33
CA CYS A 70 10.24 -3.81 3.12
C CYS A 70 9.18 -4.44 2.22
N LEU A 71 8.20 -3.66 1.80
CA LEU A 71 7.13 -4.09 0.93
C LEU A 71 7.27 -3.40 -0.43
N ILE A 72 7.60 -4.18 -1.46
CA ILE A 72 7.71 -3.73 -2.84
C ILE A 72 6.41 -4.09 -3.55
N ILE A 73 5.64 -3.09 -3.96
CA ILE A 73 4.35 -3.26 -4.63
C ILE A 73 4.48 -2.89 -6.10
N GLN A 74 4.15 -3.83 -6.98
CA GLN A 74 4.05 -3.60 -8.41
C GLN A 74 2.65 -3.16 -8.80
N MET A 75 2.58 -2.04 -9.51
CA MET A 75 1.32 -1.46 -9.99
C MET A 75 0.65 -2.37 -11.03
N PRO A 76 -0.69 -2.39 -11.11
CA PRO A 76 -1.42 -3.29 -12.00
C PRO A 76 -1.29 -2.84 -13.47
N ARG A 77 -0.24 -3.34 -14.13
CA ARG A 77 0.01 -3.15 -15.57
C ARG A 77 -0.13 -4.47 -16.31
N CYS A 78 -0.63 -4.41 -17.55
CA CYS A 78 -0.74 -5.58 -18.43
C CYS A 78 0.16 -5.38 -19.66
N GLY A 79 1.43 -5.74 -19.54
CA GLY A 79 2.43 -5.46 -20.57
C GLY A 79 2.86 -3.99 -20.63
N PRO A 80 3.69 -3.61 -21.62
CA PRO A 80 4.43 -2.34 -21.60
C PRO A 80 3.56 -1.10 -21.85
N SER A 81 2.42 -1.24 -22.52
CA SER A 81 1.56 -0.12 -22.93
C SER A 81 0.23 -0.03 -22.22
N PHE A 82 -0.23 -1.10 -21.55
CA PHE A 82 -1.54 -1.10 -20.90
C PHE A 82 -1.42 -0.82 -19.40
N LYS A 83 -1.92 0.35 -19.01
CA LYS A 83 -2.13 0.73 -17.62
C LYS A 83 -3.61 0.53 -17.29
N MET A 84 -3.91 -0.19 -16.22
CA MET A 84 -5.30 -0.41 -15.83
C MET A 84 -6.02 0.88 -15.46
N TYR A 85 -5.32 1.76 -14.75
CA TYR A 85 -5.76 3.12 -14.44
C TYR A 85 -4.79 4.12 -15.07
N ALA A 86 -5.34 5.20 -15.63
CA ALA A 86 -4.52 6.27 -16.21
C ALA A 86 -3.69 6.99 -15.16
N ARG A 87 -4.22 7.09 -13.94
CA ARG A 87 -3.58 7.72 -12.78
C ARG A 87 -3.79 6.84 -11.55
N ILE A 88 -2.74 6.65 -10.77
CA ILE A 88 -2.78 6.00 -9.46
C ILE A 88 -2.04 6.93 -8.51
N GLN A 89 -2.62 7.21 -7.35
CA GLN A 89 -1.96 8.01 -6.32
C GLN A 89 -1.21 7.09 -5.35
N PRO A 90 0.13 7.15 -5.28
CA PRO A 90 0.87 6.45 -4.24
C PRO A 90 0.44 6.94 -2.85
N SER A 91 0.11 6.00 -1.97
CA SER A 91 -0.24 6.33 -0.59
C SER A 91 1.04 6.68 0.17
N MET A 92 1.09 7.80 0.90
CA MET A 92 2.28 8.16 1.68
C MET A 92 2.53 7.20 2.85
N ALA A 93 1.46 6.71 3.45
CA ALA A 93 1.45 5.65 4.44
C ALA A 93 0.50 4.56 3.95
N LEU A 94 0.94 3.31 4.00
CA LEU A 94 0.15 2.13 3.68
C LEU A 94 -0.19 1.42 4.98
N ASP A 95 -1.47 1.27 5.25
CA ASP A 95 -1.97 0.50 6.37
C ASP A 95 -2.10 -0.98 5.98
N VAL A 96 -1.32 -1.82 6.65
CA VAL A 96 -1.32 -3.26 6.40
C VAL A 96 -2.01 -4.06 7.51
N THR A 97 -2.59 -3.39 8.51
CA THR A 97 -3.15 -4.01 9.73
C THR A 97 -4.16 -5.09 9.39
N ASP A 98 -5.15 -4.76 8.57
CA ASP A 98 -6.24 -5.67 8.22
C ASP A 98 -5.82 -6.74 7.18
N ALA A 99 -4.63 -6.59 6.60
CA ALA A 99 -4.02 -7.59 5.71
C ALA A 99 -3.15 -8.61 6.46
N LEU A 100 -2.84 -8.40 7.75
CA LEU A 100 -2.11 -9.36 8.59
C LEU A 100 -3.04 -10.47 9.08
N LEU A 101 -2.50 -11.68 9.21
CA LEU A 101 -3.26 -12.88 9.56
C LEU A 101 -3.68 -12.91 11.05
N ASP A 102 -2.83 -12.42 11.94
CA ASP A 102 -2.98 -12.52 13.40
C ASP A 102 -3.09 -11.15 14.10
N ALA A 103 -3.14 -10.06 13.34
CA ALA A 103 -3.29 -8.73 13.90
C ALA A 103 -4.68 -8.53 14.52
N PRO A 104 -4.78 -7.92 15.72
CA PRO A 104 -6.06 -7.55 16.29
C PRO A 104 -6.72 -6.47 15.43
N ARG A 105 -7.96 -6.72 15.01
CA ARG A 105 -8.74 -5.81 14.17
C ARG A 105 -9.83 -5.13 14.98
N SER A 106 -10.15 -3.90 14.64
CA SER A 106 -11.25 -3.15 15.25
C SER A 106 -12.56 -3.51 14.56
N CYS A 107 -13.63 -3.70 15.33
CA CYS A 107 -14.97 -3.83 14.80
C CYS A 107 -15.37 -2.50 14.16
N HIS A 108 -15.70 -2.54 12.87
CA HIS A 108 -16.08 -1.38 12.09
C HIS A 108 -17.24 -0.56 12.71
N VAL A 109 -18.16 -1.22 13.44
CA VAL A 109 -19.35 -0.56 14.01
C VAL A 109 -19.10 0.06 15.38
N CYS A 110 -18.37 -0.60 16.27
CA CYS A 110 -18.24 -0.20 17.68
C CYS A 110 -16.81 0.02 18.17
N GLY A 111 -15.80 -0.23 17.33
CA GLY A 111 -14.38 -0.11 17.67
C GLY A 111 -13.83 -1.19 18.62
N ALA A 112 -14.68 -2.05 19.18
CA ALA A 112 -14.24 -3.17 20.02
C ALA A 112 -13.52 -4.24 19.18
N LEU A 113 -12.82 -5.17 19.83
CA LEU A 113 -12.12 -6.26 19.14
C LEU A 113 -13.04 -7.03 18.19
N ALA A 114 -12.63 -7.14 16.93
CA ALA A 114 -13.31 -7.97 15.94
C ALA A 114 -12.93 -9.44 16.11
N GLU A 115 -13.93 -10.31 15.95
CA GLU A 115 -13.76 -11.77 16.04
C GLU A 115 -14.14 -12.47 14.72
N VAL A 116 -14.80 -11.74 13.83
CA VAL A 116 -15.36 -12.26 12.59
C VAL A 116 -15.11 -11.26 11.47
N GLU A 117 -14.80 -11.77 10.29
CA GLU A 117 -14.71 -10.99 9.06
C GLU A 117 -15.81 -11.42 8.09
N CYS A 118 -16.33 -10.47 7.32
CA CYS A 118 -17.23 -10.71 6.21
C CYS A 118 -16.72 -9.94 5.00
N VAL A 119 -16.21 -10.67 4.00
CA VAL A 119 -15.63 -10.08 2.78
C VAL A 119 -16.68 -9.42 1.90
N ASP A 120 -17.91 -9.94 1.91
CA ASP A 120 -19.05 -9.39 1.17
C ASP A 120 -19.50 -8.01 1.71
N CYS A 121 -19.07 -7.66 2.93
CA CYS A 121 -19.30 -6.36 3.53
C CYS A 121 -18.27 -5.28 3.16
N TYR A 122 -17.30 -5.60 2.30
CA TYR A 122 -16.26 -4.67 1.89
C TYR A 122 -16.82 -3.39 1.25
N ASP A 123 -16.34 -2.25 1.72
CA ASP A 123 -16.55 -0.93 1.15
C ASP A 123 -15.21 -0.34 0.67
N VAL A 124 -15.17 0.14 -0.57
CA VAL A 124 -13.95 0.64 -1.20
C VAL A 124 -13.43 1.96 -0.60
N GLN A 125 -14.29 2.75 0.03
CA GLN A 125 -13.89 4.00 0.69
C GLN A 125 -13.31 3.74 2.07
N GLU A 126 -13.84 2.74 2.77
CA GLU A 126 -13.40 2.36 4.12
C GLU A 126 -12.32 1.27 4.11
N GLY A 127 -12.09 0.63 2.96
CA GLY A 127 -11.05 -0.36 2.79
C GLY A 127 -11.32 -1.66 3.55
N LEU A 128 -10.26 -2.41 3.86
CA LEU A 128 -10.38 -3.70 4.55
C LEU A 128 -11.02 -3.57 5.94
N GLU A 129 -10.94 -2.41 6.61
CA GLU A 129 -11.55 -2.17 7.92
C GLU A 129 -13.06 -2.49 7.96
N SER A 130 -13.77 -2.17 6.87
CA SER A 130 -15.22 -2.38 6.71
C SER A 130 -15.67 -3.85 6.81
N THR A 131 -14.72 -4.79 6.72
CA THR A 131 -15.00 -6.23 6.75
C THR A 131 -14.97 -6.82 8.16
N ALA A 132 -14.44 -6.11 9.16
CA ALA A 132 -14.22 -6.64 10.52
C ALA A 132 -15.35 -6.31 11.50
N TYR A 133 -15.86 -7.33 12.21
CA TYR A 133 -16.95 -7.18 13.17
C TYR A 133 -16.70 -7.96 14.47
N CYS A 134 -17.25 -7.47 15.58
CA CYS A 134 -17.55 -8.31 16.72
C CYS A 134 -18.87 -9.06 16.47
N ARG A 135 -19.07 -10.23 17.08
CA ARG A 135 -20.26 -11.07 16.84
C ARG A 135 -21.60 -10.33 17.01
N PRO A 136 -21.80 -9.48 18.05
CA PRO A 136 -23.06 -8.75 18.20
C PRO A 136 -23.33 -7.76 17.06
N CYS A 137 -22.30 -7.08 16.57
CA CYS A 137 -22.43 -6.12 15.48
C CYS A 137 -22.65 -6.82 14.13
N LEU A 138 -21.95 -7.95 13.90
CA LEU A 138 -22.17 -8.78 12.71
C LEU A 138 -23.65 -9.17 12.61
N ASN A 139 -24.22 -9.74 13.68
CA ASN A 139 -25.63 -10.19 13.70
C ASN A 139 -26.61 -9.05 13.41
N LYS A 140 -26.35 -7.84 13.93
CA LYS A 140 -27.18 -6.66 13.64
C LYS A 140 -27.08 -6.25 12.18
N VAL A 141 -25.86 -6.18 11.64
CA VAL A 141 -25.61 -5.80 10.25
C VAL A 141 -26.22 -6.82 9.27
N HIS A 142 -26.08 -8.11 9.56
CA HIS A 142 -26.54 -9.22 8.72
C HIS A 142 -28.03 -9.54 8.92
N SER A 143 -28.72 -8.86 9.86
CA SER A 143 -30.19 -8.90 9.94
C SER A 143 -30.85 -8.15 8.77
N HIS A 144 -30.10 -7.28 8.08
CA HIS A 144 -30.60 -6.53 6.94
C HIS A 144 -30.72 -7.43 5.72
N ARG A 145 -31.87 -7.39 5.02
CA ARG A 145 -32.21 -8.29 3.89
C ARG A 145 -31.14 -8.41 2.81
N LYS A 146 -30.38 -7.35 2.55
CA LYS A 146 -29.30 -7.35 1.55
C LYS A 146 -28.02 -8.09 1.98
N ARG A 147 -27.89 -8.44 3.26
CA ARG A 147 -26.67 -8.98 3.88
C ARG A 147 -26.90 -10.33 4.59
N VAL A 148 -28.10 -10.91 4.45
CA VAL A 148 -28.47 -12.17 5.11
C VAL A 148 -27.67 -13.34 4.54
N ASP A 149 -27.38 -13.30 3.25
CA ASP A 149 -26.71 -14.38 2.52
C ASP A 149 -25.18 -14.21 2.48
N HIS A 150 -24.64 -13.21 3.17
CA HIS A 150 -23.20 -12.99 3.23
C HIS A 150 -22.51 -14.07 4.06
N GLU A 151 -21.35 -14.52 3.61
CA GLU A 151 -20.53 -15.48 4.35
C GLU A 151 -19.54 -14.76 5.28
N SER A 152 -19.50 -15.20 6.54
CA SER A 152 -18.58 -14.67 7.54
C SER A 152 -17.60 -15.74 8.02
N ARG A 153 -16.33 -15.36 8.21
CA ARG A 153 -15.26 -16.21 8.71
C ARG A 153 -14.80 -15.75 10.09
N VAL A 154 -14.40 -16.69 10.93
CA VAL A 154 -13.79 -16.37 12.24
C VAL A 154 -12.35 -15.90 12.04
N LEU A 155 -12.01 -14.76 12.61
CA LEU A 155 -10.66 -14.21 12.61
C LEU A 155 -9.74 -14.99 13.58
N ILE A 156 -8.47 -15.12 13.20
CA ILE A 156 -7.45 -15.63 14.10
C ILE A 156 -7.05 -14.46 15.02
N VAL A 157 -7.32 -14.60 16.31
CA VAL A 157 -6.99 -13.58 17.31
C VAL A 157 -6.27 -14.27 18.47
N SER A 158 -5.07 -13.78 18.79
CA SER A 158 -4.26 -14.34 19.88
C SER A 158 -4.98 -14.22 21.24
N GLN A 159 -4.68 -15.13 22.16
CA GLN A 159 -5.28 -15.07 23.50
C GLN A 159 -4.84 -13.81 24.25
N GLU A 160 -3.61 -13.34 24.01
CA GLU A 160 -3.08 -12.10 24.57
C GLU A 160 -3.88 -10.88 24.11
N ALA A 161 -4.19 -10.79 22.81
CA ALA A 161 -5.04 -9.73 22.28
C ALA A 161 -6.45 -9.82 22.90
N ARG A 162 -7.03 -11.03 22.99
CA ARG A 162 -8.33 -11.21 23.65
C ARG A 162 -8.30 -10.71 25.08
N ASP A 163 -7.30 -11.12 25.88
CA ASP A 163 -7.16 -10.78 27.29
C ASP A 163 -6.93 -9.28 27.53
N TYR A 164 -6.23 -8.62 26.60
CA TYR A 164 -5.96 -7.19 26.64
C TYR A 164 -7.21 -6.36 26.30
N PHE A 165 -7.96 -6.76 25.26
CA PHE A 165 -9.14 -6.04 24.79
C PHE A 165 -10.46 -6.49 25.44
N VAL A 166 -10.44 -7.32 26.51
CA VAL A 166 -11.67 -7.72 27.23
C VAL A 166 -12.32 -6.51 27.90
N PRO A 167 -13.63 -6.25 27.67
CA PRO A 167 -14.37 -5.18 28.34
C PRO A 167 -14.35 -5.24 29.87
N SER A 168 -14.14 -6.43 30.46
CA SER A 168 -14.20 -6.66 31.91
C SER A 168 -12.97 -6.22 32.70
N ARG A 169 -11.81 -5.96 32.07
CA ARG A 169 -10.63 -5.38 32.76
C ARG A 169 -10.67 -3.85 32.84
N VAL A 170 -11.66 -3.21 32.20
CA VAL A 170 -12.01 -1.79 32.38
C VAL A 170 -12.88 -1.58 33.64
N ARG A 171 -12.95 -2.55 34.57
CA ARG A 171 -13.59 -2.39 35.89
C ARG A 171 -12.61 -1.86 36.95
N GLY A 172 -11.87 -0.82 36.61
CA GLY A 172 -10.87 -0.21 37.51
C GLY A 172 -11.05 1.28 37.76
N TYR A 173 -11.91 1.99 37.04
CA TYR A 173 -12.03 3.43 37.19
C TYR A 173 -13.49 3.90 37.05
N ALA A 174 -14.22 3.82 38.17
CA ALA A 174 -15.35 4.70 38.38
C ALA A 174 -14.81 6.13 38.45
N ASN A 175 -14.96 6.91 37.36
CA ASN A 175 -14.86 8.39 37.26
C ASN A 175 -14.11 8.92 36.00
N GLY A 176 -14.28 8.33 34.82
CA GLY A 176 -13.81 8.98 33.60
C GLY A 176 -13.95 8.09 32.38
N CYS A 177 -14.69 8.55 31.38
CA CYS A 177 -15.02 7.83 30.17
C CYS A 177 -13.75 7.54 29.35
N VAL A 178 -13.17 6.35 29.47
CA VAL A 178 -12.12 5.89 28.56
C VAL A 178 -12.71 4.78 27.71
N ALA A 179 -12.78 5.03 26.40
CA ALA A 179 -13.18 4.03 25.41
C ALA A 179 -12.28 2.79 25.53
N PRO A 180 -12.76 1.58 25.20
CA PRO A 180 -11.89 0.41 25.11
C PRO A 180 -10.67 0.74 24.23
N PRO A 181 -9.47 0.27 24.58
CA PRO A 181 -8.28 0.56 23.78
C PRO A 181 -8.50 0.06 22.36
N THR A 182 -8.26 0.92 21.38
CA THR A 182 -8.31 0.55 19.97
C THR A 182 -7.08 -0.29 19.63
N PRO A 183 -7.23 -1.40 18.89
CA PRO A 183 -6.10 -2.13 18.32
C PRO A 183 -5.10 -1.21 17.61
N PRO A 184 -3.79 -1.39 17.83
CA PRO A 184 -2.77 -0.60 17.14
C PRO A 184 -2.80 -0.88 15.63
N ARG A 185 -2.56 0.16 14.85
CA ARG A 185 -2.46 0.07 13.38
C ARG A 185 -0.99 -0.03 12.98
N VAL A 186 -0.69 -0.91 12.01
CA VAL A 186 0.63 -1.09 11.42
C VAL A 186 0.68 -0.33 10.10
N LEU A 187 1.42 0.78 10.10
CA LEU A 187 1.61 1.64 8.93
C LEU A 187 3.01 1.46 8.36
N MET A 188 3.12 1.39 7.04
CA MET A 188 4.39 1.39 6.32
C MET A 188 4.54 2.70 5.54
N GLU A 189 5.70 3.32 5.59
CA GLU A 189 5.95 4.61 4.95
C GLU A 189 6.47 4.41 3.53
N LEU A 190 5.89 5.12 2.56
CA LEU A 190 6.42 5.19 1.20
C LEU A 190 7.75 5.95 1.19
N PHE A 191 8.80 5.32 0.69
CA PHE A 191 10.13 5.94 0.61
C PHE A 191 10.70 6.01 -0.81
N ALA A 192 10.22 5.20 -1.75
CA ALA A 192 10.61 5.30 -3.15
C ALA A 192 9.50 4.86 -4.12
N VAL A 193 9.50 5.46 -5.30
CA VAL A 193 8.63 5.08 -6.43
C VAL A 193 9.48 5.01 -7.69
N VAL A 194 9.53 3.83 -8.31
CA VAL A 194 10.11 3.66 -9.64
C VAL A 194 9.00 3.88 -10.67
N CYS A 195 9.26 4.75 -11.63
CA CYS A 195 8.31 5.10 -12.69
C CYS A 195 8.86 4.70 -14.05
N ILE A 196 7.96 4.28 -14.95
CA ILE A 196 8.24 4.01 -16.35
C ILE A 196 7.10 4.53 -17.24
N GLN A 197 7.47 5.36 -18.20
CA GLN A 197 6.55 5.88 -19.21
C GLN A 197 6.46 4.94 -20.42
N THR A 198 7.61 4.61 -21.03
CA THR A 198 7.70 3.72 -22.20
C THR A 198 8.77 2.65 -22.00
N SER A 199 10.04 3.06 -21.94
CA SER A 199 11.19 2.16 -21.83
C SER A 199 12.28 2.67 -20.87
N HIS A 200 12.09 3.87 -20.31
CA HIS A 200 13.07 4.53 -19.46
C HIS A 200 12.55 4.61 -18.03
N TYR A 201 13.28 3.94 -17.14
CA TYR A 201 12.99 3.93 -15.71
C TYR A 201 13.62 5.14 -15.04
N VAL A 202 12.83 5.81 -14.19
CA VAL A 202 13.27 6.90 -13.32
C VAL A 202 12.79 6.63 -11.91
N ALA A 203 13.35 7.32 -10.93
CA ALA A 203 13.00 7.12 -9.53
C ALA A 203 12.63 8.44 -8.85
N PHE A 204 11.62 8.37 -7.99
CA PHE A 204 11.38 9.35 -6.93
C PHE A 204 11.78 8.72 -5.61
N VAL A 205 12.61 9.40 -4.83
CA VAL A 205 13.11 8.90 -3.55
C VAL A 205 12.89 9.96 -2.48
N LYS A 206 12.39 9.53 -1.33
CA LYS A 206 12.18 10.37 -0.15
C LYS A 206 13.52 10.62 0.54
N ALA A 207 13.91 11.88 0.70
CA ALA A 207 15.20 12.31 1.23
C ALA A 207 15.14 12.72 2.72
N GLY A 208 14.28 12.07 3.51
CA GLY A 208 14.14 12.32 4.94
C GLY A 208 12.95 11.59 5.56
N SER A 209 12.82 11.69 6.88
CA SER A 209 11.71 11.09 7.64
C SER A 209 10.55 12.06 7.80
N GLY A 210 9.32 11.52 7.91
CA GLY A 210 8.12 12.30 8.18
C GLY A 210 7.37 12.73 6.92
N ALA A 211 6.12 13.17 7.09
CA ALA A 211 5.21 13.40 5.97
C ALA A 211 5.68 14.50 5.00
N GLU A 212 6.28 15.58 5.51
CA GLU A 212 6.70 16.71 4.67
C GLU A 212 8.15 16.61 4.16
N ALA A 213 8.80 15.46 4.34
CA ALA A 213 10.18 15.28 3.91
C ALA A 213 10.37 15.62 2.42
N PRO A 214 11.53 16.20 2.04
CA PRO A 214 11.81 16.50 0.66
C PRO A 214 11.91 15.22 -0.16
N TRP A 215 11.54 15.31 -1.43
CA TRP A 215 11.70 14.24 -2.41
C TRP A 215 12.74 14.64 -3.43
N CYS A 216 13.44 13.64 -3.96
CA CYS A 216 14.37 13.79 -5.07
C CYS A 216 13.88 12.97 -6.26
N PHE A 217 14.02 13.54 -7.45
CA PHE A 217 13.86 12.86 -8.72
C PHE A 217 15.23 12.46 -9.25
N PHE A 218 15.35 11.23 -9.74
CA PHE A 218 16.58 10.68 -10.30
C PHE A 218 16.33 10.15 -11.72
N ASP A 219 17.15 10.63 -12.66
CA ASP A 219 17.19 10.17 -14.04
C ASP A 219 18.62 9.75 -14.41
N SER A 220 18.79 8.48 -14.78
CA SER A 220 20.10 7.90 -15.12
C SER A 220 20.63 8.30 -16.49
N MET A 221 19.78 8.87 -17.35
CA MET A 221 20.09 9.28 -18.72
C MET A 221 19.56 10.69 -18.99
N ALA A 222 19.67 11.58 -18.00
CA ALA A 222 19.16 12.95 -18.07
C ALA A 222 19.81 13.78 -19.19
N ASP A 223 21.11 13.58 -19.41
CA ASP A 223 21.87 14.23 -20.47
C ASP A 223 22.92 13.27 -21.07
N ARG A 224 23.50 13.64 -22.23
CA ARG A 224 24.54 12.86 -22.90
C ARG A 224 25.69 13.78 -23.32
N SER A 225 26.89 13.43 -22.87
CA SER A 225 28.11 14.13 -23.29
C SER A 225 28.46 13.76 -24.73
N GLU A 226 28.40 14.71 -25.66
CA GLU A 226 28.84 14.52 -27.06
C GLU A 226 30.32 14.91 -27.24
N CYS A 227 31.25 14.11 -26.70
CA CYS A 227 32.69 14.37 -26.87
C CYS A 227 33.25 13.85 -28.21
N SER A 228 32.57 12.91 -28.88
CA SER A 228 32.75 12.50 -30.29
C SER A 228 31.67 11.46 -30.68
N GLU A 229 31.44 11.24 -31.98
CA GLU A 229 30.33 10.41 -32.52
C GLU A 229 30.26 8.98 -31.92
N ASP A 230 31.38 8.41 -31.44
CA ASP A 230 31.46 7.05 -30.89
C ASP A 230 31.75 6.95 -29.38
N ASN A 231 32.05 8.06 -28.67
CA ASN A 231 32.46 8.03 -27.25
C ASN A 231 31.53 8.83 -26.31
N GLY A 232 30.26 8.98 -26.68
CA GLY A 232 29.29 9.64 -25.81
C GLY A 232 28.89 8.77 -24.61
N TYR A 233 28.83 9.37 -23.42
CA TYR A 233 28.37 8.72 -22.18
C TYR A 233 27.19 9.49 -21.57
N ASN A 234 26.35 8.78 -20.81
CA ASN A 234 25.19 9.37 -20.12
C ASN A 234 25.63 10.11 -18.85
N ILE A 235 24.99 11.24 -18.58
CA ILE A 235 25.16 12.03 -17.37
C ILE A 235 23.88 11.89 -16.55
N PRO A 236 23.93 11.26 -15.36
CA PRO A 236 22.77 11.15 -14.48
C PRO A 236 22.50 12.48 -13.78
N GLU A 237 21.23 12.74 -13.46
CA GLU A 237 20.82 13.93 -12.73
C GLU A 237 19.97 13.56 -11.51
N VAL A 238 20.18 14.30 -10.41
CA VAL A 238 19.33 14.27 -9.21
C VAL A 238 18.78 15.66 -8.98
N VAL A 239 17.45 15.79 -9.04
CA VAL A 239 16.74 17.06 -8.88
C VAL A 239 15.90 17.05 -7.62
N GLY A 240 15.99 18.09 -6.80
CA GLY A 240 15.10 18.27 -5.67
C GLY A 240 13.67 18.59 -6.11
N CYS A 241 12.69 17.90 -5.55
CA CYS A 241 11.26 18.09 -5.81
C CYS A 241 10.53 18.58 -4.55
N PRO A 242 10.79 19.83 -4.10
CA PRO A 242 10.08 20.39 -2.95
C PRO A 242 8.58 20.47 -3.26
N GLY A 243 7.75 19.94 -2.38
CA GLY A 243 6.29 19.92 -2.55
C GLY A 243 5.72 18.70 -3.29
N LEU A 244 6.54 17.72 -3.69
CA LEU A 244 6.04 16.47 -4.27
C LEU A 244 5.07 15.74 -3.32
N HIS A 245 5.33 15.78 -2.01
CA HIS A 245 4.46 15.21 -0.98
C HIS A 245 3.01 15.72 -1.06
N ARG A 246 2.78 16.96 -1.54
CA ARG A 246 1.42 17.51 -1.67
C ARG A 246 0.61 16.78 -2.73
N TRP A 247 1.26 16.26 -3.77
CA TRP A 247 0.61 15.45 -4.82
C TRP A 247 0.29 14.03 -4.35
N LEU A 248 0.92 13.59 -3.26
CA LEU A 248 0.66 12.30 -2.60
C LEU A 248 -0.37 12.42 -1.47
N SER A 249 -0.60 13.64 -0.97
CA SER A 249 -1.57 13.93 0.08
C SER A 249 -3.01 13.98 -0.44
N GLU A 250 -3.97 13.84 0.45
CA GLU A 250 -5.40 13.95 0.13
C GLU A 250 -5.80 15.36 -0.31
N GLU A 251 -5.04 16.39 0.09
CA GLU A 251 -5.35 17.80 -0.17
C GLU A 251 -5.49 18.13 -1.66
N ARG A 252 -4.73 17.43 -2.53
CA ARG A 252 -4.69 17.68 -3.98
C ARG A 252 -5.55 16.73 -4.79
N ILE A 253 -6.27 15.78 -4.18
CA ILE A 253 -7.11 14.82 -4.92
C ILE A 253 -8.10 15.55 -5.83
N HIS A 254 -8.80 16.56 -5.30
CA HIS A 254 -9.76 17.35 -6.09
C HIS A 254 -9.10 18.12 -7.24
N GLU A 255 -7.91 18.68 -7.01
CA GLU A 255 -7.14 19.37 -8.05
C GLU A 255 -6.73 18.38 -9.15
N ILE A 256 -6.17 17.23 -8.79
CA ILE A 256 -5.75 16.18 -9.72
C ILE A 256 -6.94 15.69 -10.55
N LEU A 257 -8.08 15.42 -9.90
CA LEU A 257 -9.31 14.97 -10.57
C LEU A 257 -9.91 16.04 -11.49
N SER A 258 -9.73 17.33 -11.19
CA SER A 258 -10.22 18.42 -12.05
C SER A 258 -9.44 18.55 -13.36
N VAL A 259 -8.18 18.11 -13.38
CA VAL A 259 -7.31 18.17 -14.56
C VAL A 259 -7.70 17.07 -15.54
N LYS A 260 -8.34 17.46 -16.66
CA LYS A 260 -8.75 16.52 -17.72
C LYS A 260 -7.59 15.99 -18.56
N ASP A 261 -6.61 16.84 -18.86
CA ASP A 261 -5.43 16.48 -19.65
C ASP A 261 -4.21 16.33 -18.75
N GLU A 262 -3.63 15.13 -18.72
CA GLU A 262 -2.43 14.78 -17.94
C GLU A 262 -1.23 15.66 -18.27
N LYS A 263 -1.17 16.22 -19.48
CA LYS A 263 -0.10 17.14 -19.91
C LYS A 263 -0.10 18.47 -19.17
N LEU A 264 -1.20 18.82 -18.51
CA LEU A 264 -1.30 20.04 -17.70
C LEU A 264 -0.75 19.86 -16.28
N LEU A 265 -0.53 18.61 -15.86
CA LEU A 265 0.12 18.34 -14.58
C LEU A 265 1.61 18.70 -14.68
N PRO A 266 2.21 19.24 -13.60
CA PRO A 266 3.66 19.43 -13.53
C PRO A 266 4.38 18.12 -13.81
N GLU A 267 5.51 18.19 -14.52
CA GLU A 267 6.19 17.02 -15.06
C GLU A 267 6.43 15.92 -14.02
N HIS A 268 7.03 16.25 -12.88
CA HIS A 268 7.31 15.29 -11.81
C HIS A 268 6.03 14.67 -11.23
N ALA A 269 4.97 15.47 -11.05
CA ALA A 269 3.68 14.97 -10.57
C ALA A 269 3.01 14.06 -11.61
N ARG A 270 3.06 14.42 -12.90
CA ARG A 270 2.57 13.60 -14.00
C ARG A 270 3.26 12.25 -14.03
N ARG A 271 4.61 12.23 -13.98
CA ARG A 271 5.39 10.99 -13.98
C ARG A 271 5.06 10.13 -12.76
N LEU A 272 4.95 10.73 -11.58
CA LEU A 272 4.62 10.00 -10.36
C LEU A 272 3.23 9.37 -10.41
N LEU A 273 2.20 10.12 -10.84
CA LEU A 273 0.80 9.67 -10.82
C LEU A 273 0.45 8.77 -12.00
N CYS A 274 0.99 9.04 -13.18
CA CYS A 274 0.62 8.33 -14.41
C CYS A 274 1.59 7.19 -14.71
N ASP A 275 2.87 7.32 -14.32
CA ASP A 275 3.95 6.43 -14.74
C ASP A 275 4.50 5.56 -13.60
N ALA A 276 3.88 5.52 -12.42
CA ALA A 276 4.30 4.63 -11.33
C ALA A 276 4.32 3.14 -11.74
N TYR A 277 5.38 2.43 -11.37
CA TYR A 277 5.63 1.03 -11.69
C TYR A 277 5.81 0.19 -10.42
N LEU A 278 6.78 0.56 -9.58
CA LEU A 278 7.00 -0.04 -8.26
C LEU A 278 6.89 1.03 -7.19
N CYS A 279 6.17 0.73 -6.10
CA CYS A 279 6.16 1.52 -4.88
C CYS A 279 6.86 0.74 -3.77
N PHE A 280 7.76 1.41 -3.05
CA PHE A 280 8.56 0.81 -1.99
C PHE A 280 8.14 1.40 -0.65
N TYR A 281 7.70 0.52 0.25
CA TYR A 281 7.26 0.86 1.59
C TYR A 281 8.16 0.22 2.62
N GLN A 282 8.44 0.93 3.72
CA GLN A 282 9.25 0.42 4.83
C GLN A 282 8.51 0.56 6.15
N SER A 283 8.69 -0.41 7.04
CA SER A 283 8.21 -0.30 8.42
C SER A 283 9.29 0.32 9.30
N HIS A 284 8.92 1.33 10.10
CA HIS A 284 9.84 1.99 11.01
C HIS A 284 10.13 1.15 12.25
N ASP A 285 9.19 0.29 12.63
CA ASP A 285 9.28 -0.52 13.84
C ASP A 285 10.25 -1.70 13.66
N THR A 286 10.32 -2.31 12.47
CA THR A 286 11.24 -3.42 12.18
C THR A 286 12.68 -2.97 11.95
N LEU A 287 12.93 -1.70 11.62
CA LEU A 287 14.28 -1.15 11.51
C LEU A 287 14.96 -0.95 12.87
N MET A 288 14.20 -0.86 13.97
CA MET A 288 14.77 -0.72 15.31
C MET A 288 15.19 -2.05 15.96
N TYR A 289 14.81 -3.19 15.39
CA TYR A 289 15.10 -4.53 15.92
C TYR A 289 16.14 -5.31 15.10
N ARG A 290 16.94 -4.64 14.27
CA ARG A 290 18.11 -5.22 13.57
C ARG A 290 19.41 -4.53 13.98
#